data_AF-A0A1B1YRC6-F1
#
_entry.id   AF-A0A1B1YRC6-F1
#
_cell.length_a   1.000
_cell.length_b   1.000
_cell.length_c   1.000
_cell.angle_alpha   90.00
_cell.angle_beta   90.00
_cell.angle_gamma   90.00
#
_symmetry.space_group_name_H-M   'P 1'
#
loop_
_entity.id
_entity.type
_entity.pdbx_description
1 polymer ?
#
loop_
_entity_poly.entity_id
_entity_poly.type
_entity_poly.pdbx_seq_one_letter_code
_entity_poly.pdbx_strand_id
1 'polypeptide(L)' 'MQLSIRGVPAQAVELRLIHPTDATGDRQIRLTPGADDRYTGNLGRLDAIRHHVEIASPDQGWRLRGELPASAGELQLAPR' A
#
# COMPACT_ATOMS: atom_id res chain seq x y z
N MET A 1 15.12 -14.88 -22.86
CA MET A 1 14.51 -13.58 -23.23
C MET A 1 14.38 -12.78 -21.95
N GLN A 2 15.00 -11.60 -21.84
CA GLN A 2 14.99 -10.81 -20.61
C GLN A 2 14.27 -9.48 -20.87
N LEU A 3 13.23 -9.22 -20.08
CA LEU A 3 12.47 -7.97 -20.08
C LEU A 3 12.86 -7.21 -18.82
N SER A 4 13.40 -6.00 -18.98
CA SER A 4 13.68 -5.09 -17.88
C SER A 4 12.81 -3.85 -18.02
N ILE A 5 11.90 -3.64 -17.08
CA ILE A 5 11.00 -2.48 -17.03
C ILE A 5 11.57 -1.52 -15.97
N ARG A 6 11.73 -0.24 -16.32
CA ARG A 6 12.05 0.84 -15.37
C ARG A 6 10.89 1.83 -15.36
N GLY A 7 10.44 2.21 -14.16
CA GLY A 7 9.38 3.20 -13.94
C GLY A 7 9.90 4.49 -13.32
N VAL A 8 9.05 5.52 -13.29
CA VAL A 8 9.31 6.76 -12.54
C VAL A 8 8.72 6.61 -11.14
N PRO A 9 9.50 6.82 -10.06
CA PRO A 9 8.97 6.80 -8.71
C PRO A 9 7.79 7.77 -8.57
N ALA A 10 6.67 7.29 -8.04
CA ALA A 10 5.54 8.12 -7.63
C ALA A 10 5.98 9.13 -6.57
N GLN A 11 5.68 10.41 -6.79
CA GLN A 11 6.00 11.48 -5.84
C GLN A 11 5.03 11.48 -4.64
N ALA A 12 3.78 11.11 -4.87
CA ALA A 12 2.79 10.84 -3.84
C ALA A 12 2.27 9.41 -3.99
N VAL A 13 2.36 8.64 -2.91
CA VAL A 13 1.73 7.34 -2.77
C VAL A 13 0.86 7.36 -1.53
N GLU A 14 -0.38 6.91 -1.69
CA GLU A 14 -1.32 6.74 -0.60
C GLU A 14 -1.56 5.25 -0.36
N LEU A 15 -1.52 4.87 0.91
CA LEU A 15 -1.90 3.56 1.40
C LEU A 15 -3.22 3.70 2.17
N ARG A 16 -4.24 2.98 1.73
CA ARG A 16 -5.49 2.82 2.48
C ARG A 16 -5.57 1.41 3.04
N LEU A 17 -5.84 1.34 4.33
CA LEU A 17 -6.22 0.11 5.02
C LEU A 17 -7.72 0.18 5.26
N ILE A 18 -8.43 -0.81 4.75
CA ILE A 18 -9.88 -0.91 4.87
C ILE A 18 -10.15 -2.04 5.86
N HIS A 19 -10.78 -1.68 6.98
CA HIS A 19 -11.16 -2.62 8.00
C HIS A 19 -12.35 -3.46 7.49
N PRO A 20 -12.36 -4.79 7.70
CA PRO A 20 -13.30 -5.69 7.04
C PRO A 20 -14.77 -5.46 7.43
N THR A 21 -15.03 -4.92 8.62
CA THR A 21 -16.39 -4.80 9.18
C THR A 21 -16.71 -3.46 9.84
N ASP A 22 -15.76 -2.53 9.91
CA ASP A 22 -15.91 -1.28 10.69
C ASP A 22 -15.23 -0.15 9.94
N ALA A 23 -16.00 0.64 9.21
CA ALA A 23 -15.48 1.74 8.42
C ALA A 23 -14.76 2.82 9.26
N THR A 24 -15.02 2.90 10.58
CA THR A 24 -14.30 3.83 11.46
C THR A 24 -12.87 3.37 11.75
N GLY A 25 -12.59 2.08 11.52
CA GLY A 25 -11.25 1.48 11.56
C GLY A 25 -10.43 1.70 10.30
N ASP A 26 -11.00 2.25 9.23
CA ASP A 26 -10.27 2.56 8.00
C ASP A 26 -9.16 3.59 8.26
N ARG A 27 -8.00 3.36 7.66
CA ARG A 27 -6.84 4.26 7.79
C ARG A 27 -6.33 4.68 6.44
N GLN A 28 -5.93 5.93 6.33
CA GLN A 28 -5.21 6.45 5.18
C GLN A 28 -3.84 6.95 5.63
N ILE A 29 -2.79 6.42 5.02
CA ILE A 29 -1.39 6.74 5.30
C ILE A 29 -0.76 7.29 4.02
N ARG A 30 -0.16 8.47 4.12
CA ARG A 30 0.69 8.99 3.05
C ARG A 30 2.07 8.35 3.17
N LEU A 31 2.52 7.69 2.11
CA LEU A 31 3.86 7.13 2.04
C LEU A 31 4.81 8.17 1.45
N THR A 32 6.00 8.26 2.02
CA THR A 32 7.10 9.07 1.49
C THR A 32 8.10 8.17 0.76
N PRO A 33 8.62 8.60 -0.40
CA PRO A 33 9.74 7.90 -1.03
C PRO A 33 10.97 7.98 -0.12
N GLY A 34 11.66 6.86 0.04
CA GLY A 34 12.90 6.71 0.78
C GLY A 34 14.06 6.27 -0.12
N ALA A 35 15.12 5.74 0.48
CA ALA A 35 16.23 5.16 -0.27
C ALA A 35 15.81 3.87 -1.00
N ASP A 36 16.58 3.48 -2.03
CA ASP A 36 16.45 2.21 -2.76
C ASP A 36 15.05 1.93 -3.33
N ASP A 37 14.40 2.98 -3.87
CA ASP A 37 13.05 2.90 -4.46
C ASP A 37 11.95 2.39 -3.48
N ARG A 38 12.21 2.49 -2.17
CA ARG A 38 11.28 2.05 -1.13
C ARG A 38 10.38 3.20 -0.67
N TYR A 39 9.11 2.90 -0.43
CA TYR A 39 8.17 3.81 0.22
C TYR A 39 8.04 3.49 1.70
N THR A 40 8.01 4.53 2.53
CA THR A 40 7.88 4.41 3.98
C THR A 40 6.69 5.20 4.49
N GLY A 41 5.99 4.66 5.48
CA GLY A 41 4.89 5.32 6.17
C GLY A 41 4.70 4.73 7.56
N ASN A 42 4.14 5.51 8.47
CA ASN A 42 3.84 5.05 9.82
C ASN A 42 2.40 4.55 9.89
N LEU A 43 2.23 3.25 10.11
CA LEU A 43 0.93 2.57 10.25
C LEU A 43 0.35 2.70 11.67
N GLY A 44 1.17 3.10 12.64
CA GLY A 44 0.87 3.01 14.06
C GLY A 44 0.67 1.56 14.50
N ARG A 45 -0.02 1.36 15.63
CA ARG A 45 -0.45 0.03 16.06
C ARG A 45 -1.60 -0.42 15.18
N LEU A 46 -1.39 -1.51 14.44
CA LEU A 46 -2.45 -2.28 13.81
C LEU A 46 -2.97 -3.31 14.80
N ASP A 47 -4.28 -3.53 14.76
CA ASP A 47 -4.94 -4.65 15.41
C ASP A 47 -4.65 -5.95 14.66
N ALA A 48 -4.73 -7.07 15.37
CA ALA A 48 -4.39 -8.39 14.86
C ALA A 48 -5.51 -9.00 14.01
N ILE A 49 -5.98 -8.26 13.00
CA ILE A 49 -7.01 -8.69 12.07
C ILE A 49 -6.58 -8.51 10.61
N ARG A 50 -7.29 -9.16 9.69
CA ARG A 50 -7.11 -8.94 8.26
C ARG A 50 -7.59 -7.55 7.84
N HIS A 51 -6.88 -6.92 6.92
CA HIS A 51 -7.29 -5.68 6.26
C HIS A 51 -7.26 -5.83 4.75
N HIS A 52 -8.17 -5.15 4.06
CA HIS A 52 -7.96 -4.91 2.62
C HIS A 52 -7.04 -3.71 2.45
N VAL A 53 -6.14 -3.81 1.48
CA VAL A 53 -5.13 -2.78 1.21
C VAL A 53 -5.37 -2.21 -0.17
N GLU A 54 -5.30 -0.88 -0.27
CA GLU A 54 -5.24 -0.17 -1.54
C GLU A 54 -4.01 0.74 -1.53
N ILE A 55 -3.18 0.63 -2.56
CA ILE A 55 -2.06 1.55 -2.79
C ILE A 55 -2.33 2.31 -4.08
N ALA A 56 -2.22 3.62 -4.06
CA ALA A 56 -2.46 4.45 -5.23
C ALA A 56 -1.40 5.54 -5.36
N SER A 57 -1.02 5.86 -6.60
CA SER A 57 -0.40 7.15 -6.90
C SER A 57 -1.42 8.04 -7.60
N PRO A 58 -2.03 9.01 -6.89
CA PRO A 58 -3.05 9.87 -7.49
C PRO A 58 -2.50 10.67 -8.67
N ASP A 59 -1.23 11.08 -8.62
CA ASP A 59 -0.58 11.86 -9.69
C ASP A 59 -0.31 11.02 -10.95
N GLN A 60 -0.10 9.71 -10.79
CA GLN A 60 0.24 8.80 -11.88
C GLN A 60 -0.94 7.92 -12.31
N GLY A 61 -2.11 8.05 -11.67
CA GLY A 61 -3.35 7.41 -12.07
C GLY A 61 -3.43 5.90 -11.85
N TRP A 62 -2.42 5.26 -11.26
CA TRP A 62 -2.44 3.82 -10.99
C TRP A 62 -2.93 3.47 -9.59
N ARG A 63 -3.46 2.25 -9.46
CA ARG A 63 -3.98 1.70 -8.20
C ARG A 63 -3.74 0.20 -8.13
N LEU A 64 -3.29 -0.26 -6.97
CA LEU A 64 -3.07 -1.66 -6.62
C LEU A 64 -3.94 -2.04 -5.42
N ARG A 65 -4.35 -3.31 -5.36
CA ARG A 65 -5.14 -3.86 -4.24
C ARG A 65 -4.55 -5.16 -3.73
N GLY A 66 -4.74 -5.44 -2.45
CA GLY A 66 -4.34 -6.69 -1.81
C GLY A 66 -4.98 -6.88 -0.45
N GLU A 67 -4.52 -7.89 0.28
CA GLU A 67 -5.00 -8.21 1.63
C GLU A 67 -3.82 -8.37 2.58
N LEU A 68 -3.83 -7.64 3.70
CA LEU A 68 -2.83 -7.73 4.75
C LEU A 68 -3.37 -8.61 5.89
N PRO A 69 -2.83 -9.83 6.09
CA PRO A 69 -3.16 -10.67 7.24
C PRO A 69 -2.67 -10.04 8.55
N ALA A 70 -3.33 -10.42 9.66
CA ALA A 70 -3.09 -9.99 11.03
C ALA A 70 -1.62 -10.05 11.54
N SER A 71 -0.76 -10.82 10.88
CA SER A 71 0.60 -11.13 11.32
C SER A 71 1.65 -11.06 10.22
N ALA A 72 1.30 -10.50 9.06
CA ALA A 72 2.17 -10.53 7.89
C ALA A 72 3.16 -9.37 7.90
N GLY A 73 4.44 -9.68 7.65
CA GLY A 73 5.47 -8.69 7.31
C GLY A 73 5.58 -8.39 5.82
N GLU A 74 4.81 -9.12 4.99
CA GLU A 74 4.86 -9.04 3.53
C GLU A 74 3.44 -9.14 2.95
N LEU A 75 3.22 -8.47 1.82
CA LEU A 75 1.91 -8.32 1.17
C LEU A 75 2.08 -8.51 -0.34
N GLN A 76 1.17 -9.30 -0.94
CA GLN A 76 1.06 -9.40 -2.39
C GLN A 76 -0.02 -8.44 -2.91
N LEU A 77 0.33 -7.67 -3.94
CA LEU A 77 -0.55 -6.68 -4.56
C LEU A 77 -0.85 -7.06 -6.01
N ALA A 78 -2.07 -6.81 -6.44
CA ALA A 78 -2.51 -6.96 -7.82
C ALA A 78 -2.96 -5.61 -8.41
N PRO A 79 -2.72 -5.35 -9.70
CA PRO A 79 -3.35 -4.25 -10.42
C PRO A 79 -4.88 -4.34 -10.32
N ARG A 80 -5.54 -3.18 -10.27
CA ARG A 80 -6.99 -3.09 -10.35
C ARG A 80 -7.48 -3.06 -11.80
#